data_AF-A0A7Y7TK48-F1
#
_entry.id   AF-A0A7Y7TK48-F1
#
_cell.length_a   1.000
_cell.length_b   1.000
_cell.length_c   1.000
_cell.angle_alpha   90.00
_cell.angle_beta   90.00
_cell.angle_gamma   90.00
#
_symmetry.space_group_name_H-M   'P 1'
#
loop_
_entity.id
_entity.type
_entity.pdbx_description
1 polymer ?
#
loop_
_entity_poly.entity_id
_entity_poly.type
_entity_poly.pdbx_seq_one_letter_code
_entity_poly.pdbx_strand_id
1 'polypeptide(L)'
;MKKKLILLSLIFILIMLQSFVQIRAQNVITNLEVEFHELKPNEVDSFAEGPDITYNKYGARCKHGSNDGSGYDIEIDTTGRLKVTDLRECKGKHQNEINIFNCNGTISRNSDTIIISAKTIYDKFFLFSLGKKEKNESFEPNVRIQLICRTLNNEYCPGLVDTDGRVYIVALPKDVDTEDIYEPLHLDKNVGIFTYFAVYDTNGKLKVFPQGDYVLIGGNSLKITK
;
A
#
# COMPACT_ATOMS: atom_id res chain seq x y z
N MET A 1 -6.57 -41.88 -43.09
CA MET A 1 -5.97 -40.54 -42.89
C MET A 1 -6.87 -39.56 -42.13
N LYS A 2 -8.16 -39.39 -42.47
CA LYS A 2 -9.06 -38.41 -41.82
C LYS A 2 -9.14 -38.50 -40.28
N LYS A 3 -9.15 -39.71 -39.69
CA LYS A 3 -9.21 -39.90 -38.23
C LYS A 3 -7.97 -39.37 -37.47
N LYS A 4 -6.79 -39.42 -38.08
CA LYS A 4 -5.55 -38.90 -37.46
C LYS A 4 -5.50 -37.36 -37.46
N LEU A 5 -6.08 -36.73 -38.49
CA LEU A 5 -6.15 -35.27 -38.60
C LEU A 5 -7.08 -34.67 -37.53
N ILE A 6 -8.23 -35.30 -37.29
CA ILE A 6 -9.21 -34.87 -36.27
C ILE A 6 -8.60 -34.93 -34.86
N LEU A 7 -7.82 -35.98 -34.56
CA LEU A 7 -7.18 -36.14 -33.26
C LEU A 7 -6.11 -35.06 -33.01
N LEU A 8 -5.32 -34.72 -34.03
CA LEU A 8 -4.32 -33.63 -33.95
C LEU A 8 -4.98 -32.26 -33.75
N SER A 9 -6.09 -32.00 -34.42
CA SER A 9 -6.86 -30.76 -34.23
C SER A 9 -7.43 -30.63 -32.82
N LEU A 10 -7.94 -31.73 -32.24
CA LEU A 10 -8.45 -31.75 -30.87
C LEU A 10 -7.36 -31.49 -29.83
N ILE A 11 -6.17 -32.08 -30.01
CA ILE A 11 -5.02 -31.85 -29.12
C ILE A 11 -4.57 -30.38 -29.19
N PHE A 12 -4.52 -29.80 -30.38
CA PHE A 12 -4.12 -28.40 -30.55
C PHE A 12 -5.13 -27.44 -29.90
N ILE A 13 -6.42 -27.72 -30.02
CA ILE A 13 -7.48 -26.96 -29.33
C ILE A 13 -7.35 -27.10 -27.81
N LEU A 14 -7.03 -28.29 -27.29
CA LEU A 14 -6.86 -28.52 -25.86
C LEU A 14 -5.66 -27.73 -25.28
N ILE A 15 -4.54 -27.69 -26.01
CA ILE A 15 -3.33 -26.92 -25.64
C ILE A 15 -3.61 -25.41 -25.68
N MET A 16 -4.35 -24.94 -26.67
CA MET A 16 -4.77 -23.54 -26.76
C MET A 16 -5.75 -23.18 -25.63
N LEU A 17 -6.69 -24.06 -25.28
CA LEU A 17 -7.60 -23.84 -24.14
C LEU A 17 -6.85 -23.78 -22.81
N GLN A 18 -5.87 -24.67 -22.58
CA GLN A 18 -5.07 -24.62 -21.36
C GLN A 18 -4.24 -23.34 -21.24
N SER A 19 -3.67 -22.85 -22.35
CA SER A 19 -2.94 -21.58 -22.32
C SER A 19 -3.85 -20.37 -22.07
N PHE A 20 -5.12 -20.39 -22.48
CA PHE A 20 -6.10 -19.36 -22.08
C PHE A 20 -6.54 -19.45 -20.61
N VAL A 21 -6.64 -20.66 -20.04
CA VAL A 21 -6.98 -20.86 -18.62
C VAL A 21 -5.84 -20.38 -17.71
N GLN A 22 -4.59 -20.57 -18.13
CA GLN A 22 -3.42 -20.19 -17.33
C GLN A 22 -3.14 -18.67 -17.33
N ILE A 23 -3.65 -17.92 -18.31
CA ILE A 23 -3.52 -16.45 -18.38
C ILE A 23 -4.51 -15.72 -17.44
N ARG A 24 -5.59 -16.38 -16.99
CA ARG A 24 -6.61 -15.74 -16.13
C ARG A 24 -6.41 -15.92 -14.63
N ALA A 25 -5.40 -16.66 -14.19
CA ALA A 25 -5.01 -16.67 -12.78
C ALA A 25 -4.11 -15.46 -12.45
N GLN A 26 -4.55 -14.25 -12.82
CA GLN A 26 -4.11 -13.07 -12.09
C GLN A 26 -4.95 -13.06 -10.83
N ASN A 27 -4.30 -13.29 -9.68
CA ASN A 27 -4.88 -12.97 -8.37
C ASN A 27 -5.12 -11.45 -8.36
N VAL A 28 -6.26 -11.03 -8.89
CA VAL A 28 -6.79 -9.70 -8.62
C VAL A 28 -7.22 -9.78 -7.17
N ILE A 29 -6.44 -9.14 -6.28
CA ILE A 29 -6.89 -8.89 -4.91
C ILE A 29 -8.03 -7.89 -5.02
N THR A 30 -9.23 -8.38 -5.29
CA THR A 30 -10.47 -7.61 -5.22
C THR A 30 -10.95 -7.65 -3.79
N ASN A 31 -10.83 -6.53 -3.08
CA ASN A 31 -11.38 -6.27 -1.75
C ASN A 31 -10.88 -7.22 -0.64
N LEU A 32 -9.69 -6.96 -0.11
CA LEU A 32 -9.47 -7.24 1.31
C LEU A 32 -10.44 -6.32 2.08
N GLU A 33 -11.34 -6.90 2.88
CA GLU A 33 -12.10 -6.10 3.86
C GLU A 33 -11.08 -5.44 4.77
N VAL A 34 -11.09 -4.10 4.77
CA VAL A 34 -10.18 -3.31 5.61
C VAL A 34 -10.84 -3.19 6.98
N GLU A 35 -10.28 -3.88 7.97
CA GLU A 35 -10.72 -3.77 9.34
C GLU A 35 -9.74 -2.86 10.08
N PHE A 36 -10.15 -1.60 10.26
CA PHE A 36 -9.35 -0.61 10.97
C PHE A 36 -9.54 -0.72 12.48
N HIS A 37 -8.45 -0.71 13.23
CA HIS A 37 -8.46 -0.51 14.68
C HIS A 37 -7.49 0.59 15.13
N GLU A 38 -7.76 1.20 16.27
CA GLU A 38 -6.81 2.10 16.93
C GLU A 38 -5.81 1.26 17.73
N LEU A 39 -4.51 1.45 17.49
CA LEU A 39 -3.46 0.93 18.36
C LEU A 39 -3.53 1.62 19.73
N LYS A 40 -3.67 0.84 20.79
CA LYS A 40 -3.61 1.34 22.16
C LYS A 40 -2.18 1.76 22.51
N PRO A 41 -2.01 2.66 23.49
CA PRO A 41 -0.67 3.02 23.96
C PRO A 41 0.13 1.80 24.41
N ASN A 42 1.35 1.66 23.89
CA ASN A 42 2.27 0.54 24.08
C ASN A 42 1.82 -0.81 23.51
N GLU A 43 0.75 -0.83 22.71
CA GLU A 43 0.38 -2.01 21.91
C GLU A 43 1.38 -2.21 20.78
N VAL A 44 1.62 -3.47 20.45
CA VAL A 44 2.51 -3.91 19.37
C VAL A 44 1.79 -4.99 18.58
N ASP A 45 1.59 -4.72 17.30
CA ASP A 45 1.02 -5.67 16.35
C ASP A 45 2.09 -6.06 15.31
N SER A 46 2.02 -7.29 14.84
CA SER A 46 2.81 -7.76 13.72
C SER A 46 1.98 -7.74 12.43
N PHE A 47 2.63 -7.58 11.29
CA PHE A 47 1.98 -7.69 9.98
C PHE A 47 2.78 -8.60 9.05
N ALA A 48 2.05 -9.26 8.14
CA ALA A 48 2.59 -10.22 7.17
C ALA A 48 3.45 -11.34 7.83
N GLU A 49 2.92 -11.95 8.90
CA GLU A 49 3.53 -13.11 9.56
C GLU A 49 3.41 -14.38 8.69
N GLY A 50 4.43 -14.69 7.90
CA GLY A 50 4.43 -15.91 7.07
C GLY A 50 5.72 -16.09 6.25
N PRO A 51 6.04 -17.33 5.82
CA PRO A 51 7.24 -17.63 5.06
C PRO A 51 7.17 -16.93 3.69
N ASP A 52 8.12 -16.01 3.48
CA ASP A 52 8.45 -15.29 2.25
C ASP A 52 7.27 -14.81 1.41
N ILE A 53 7.19 -13.49 1.22
CA ILE A 53 6.49 -12.87 0.09
C ILE A 53 7.03 -13.56 -1.17
N THR A 54 6.32 -14.59 -1.64
CA THR A 54 6.80 -15.40 -2.75
C THR A 54 6.82 -14.51 -3.98
N TYR A 55 7.78 -14.76 -4.87
CA TYR A 55 7.99 -14.08 -6.15
C TYR A 55 6.83 -14.29 -7.14
N ASN A 56 5.60 -14.04 -6.69
CA ASN A 56 4.41 -14.20 -7.47
C ASN A 56 4.17 -12.88 -8.19
N LYS A 57 4.11 -12.98 -9.52
CA LYS A 57 3.60 -11.89 -10.33
C LYS A 57 2.19 -11.55 -9.84
N TYR A 58 1.97 -10.31 -9.42
CA TYR A 58 0.62 -9.83 -9.11
C TYR A 58 0.40 -8.43 -9.69
N GLY A 59 -0.86 -8.14 -9.94
CA GLY A 59 -1.32 -6.82 -10.36
C GLY A 59 -2.55 -6.45 -9.54
N ALA A 60 -2.61 -5.21 -9.05
CA ALA A 60 -3.71 -4.72 -8.26
C ALA A 60 -4.06 -3.29 -8.66
N ARG A 61 -5.36 -2.97 -8.57
CA ARG A 61 -5.83 -1.58 -8.54
C ARG A 61 -6.02 -1.19 -7.09
N CYS A 62 -5.18 -0.31 -6.60
CA CYS A 62 -5.21 0.19 -5.25
C CYS A 62 -6.04 1.48 -5.24
N LYS A 63 -7.11 1.48 -4.44
CA LYS A 63 -7.79 2.71 -4.05
C LYS A 63 -7.04 3.35 -2.90
N HIS A 64 -7.09 4.66 -2.82
CA HIS A 64 -6.46 5.47 -1.79
C HIS A 64 -7.33 6.71 -1.61
N GLY A 65 -7.64 7.12 -0.40
CA GLY A 65 -8.52 8.26 -0.15
C GLY A 65 -10.00 7.97 -0.31
N SER A 66 -10.73 9.06 -0.49
CA SER A 66 -12.18 9.10 -0.65
C SER A 66 -12.71 8.33 -1.86
N ASN A 67 -14.01 8.02 -1.91
CA ASN A 67 -14.69 7.36 -3.04
C ASN A 67 -14.81 8.26 -4.30
N ASP A 68 -13.76 8.99 -4.66
CA ASP A 68 -13.69 9.98 -5.75
C ASP A 68 -12.87 9.50 -6.97
N GLY A 69 -12.32 8.28 -6.87
CA GLY A 69 -11.52 7.61 -7.89
C GLY A 69 -10.00 7.74 -7.72
N SER A 70 -9.51 8.33 -6.63
CA SER A 70 -8.08 8.37 -6.31
C SER A 70 -7.49 6.99 -6.04
N GLY A 71 -6.19 6.87 -6.30
CA GLY A 71 -5.48 5.61 -6.23
C GLY A 71 -4.43 5.44 -7.32
N TYR A 72 -4.03 4.19 -7.54
CA TYR A 72 -2.99 3.82 -8.49
C TYR A 72 -3.15 2.35 -8.90
N ASP A 73 -2.64 2.02 -10.07
CA ASP A 73 -2.54 0.63 -10.53
C ASP A 73 -1.08 0.19 -10.34
N ILE A 74 -0.87 -1.01 -9.78
CA ILE A 74 0.46 -1.56 -9.51
C ILE A 74 0.62 -2.97 -10.07
N GLU A 75 1.78 -3.24 -10.66
CA GLU A 75 2.22 -4.56 -11.10
C GLU A 75 3.60 -4.85 -10.50
N ILE A 76 3.77 -6.06 -9.96
CA ILE A 76 5.08 -6.62 -9.63
C ILE A 76 5.32 -7.86 -10.50
N ASP A 77 6.53 -7.99 -11.04
CA ASP A 77 6.93 -9.21 -11.73
C ASP A 77 7.57 -10.23 -10.78
N THR A 78 7.85 -11.43 -11.29
CA THR A 78 8.50 -12.51 -10.53
C THR A 78 9.94 -12.20 -10.12
N THR A 79 10.49 -11.04 -10.52
CA THR A 79 11.83 -10.58 -10.14
C THR A 79 11.77 -9.38 -9.21
N GLY A 80 10.59 -9.01 -8.71
CA GLY A 80 10.42 -7.89 -7.80
C GLY A 80 10.47 -6.52 -8.47
N ARG A 81 10.33 -6.42 -9.80
CA ARG A 81 10.28 -5.12 -10.49
C ARG A 81 8.86 -4.56 -10.41
N LEU A 82 8.76 -3.35 -9.87
CA LEU A 82 7.52 -2.65 -9.66
C LEU A 82 7.23 -1.71 -10.84
N LYS A 83 5.99 -1.74 -11.30
CA LYS A 83 5.43 -0.77 -12.23
C LYS A 83 4.19 -0.16 -11.62
N VAL A 84 4.17 1.16 -11.48
CA VAL A 84 3.00 1.91 -11.03
C VAL A 84 2.49 2.77 -12.19
N THR A 85 1.18 2.71 -12.43
CA THR A 85 0.48 3.47 -13.47
C THR A 85 -0.75 4.16 -12.89
N ASP A 86 -1.30 5.10 -13.65
CA ASP A 86 -2.61 5.71 -13.36
C ASP A 86 -2.71 6.32 -11.96
N LEU A 87 -1.66 7.02 -11.52
CA LEU A 87 -1.66 7.73 -10.23
C LEU A 87 -2.69 8.87 -10.29
N ARG A 88 -3.71 8.76 -9.45
CA ARG A 88 -4.82 9.71 -9.32
C ARG A 88 -4.79 10.25 -7.89
N GLU A 89 -4.50 11.53 -7.76
CA GLU A 89 -4.58 12.25 -6.48
C GLU A 89 -6.04 12.41 -6.03
N CYS A 90 -6.26 12.45 -4.71
CA CYS A 90 -7.54 12.74 -4.10
C CYS A 90 -8.00 14.17 -4.46
N LYS A 91 -9.30 14.35 -4.64
CA LYS A 91 -9.93 15.64 -4.87
C LYS A 91 -10.35 16.24 -3.54
N GLY A 92 -9.94 17.49 -3.30
CA GLY A 92 -10.36 18.22 -2.11
C GLY A 92 -9.61 17.79 -0.84
N LYS A 93 -10.24 18.01 0.32
CA LYS A 93 -9.65 17.70 1.63
C LYS A 93 -10.13 16.33 2.09
N HIS A 94 -9.20 15.45 2.42
CA HIS A 94 -9.45 14.08 2.87
C HIS A 94 -8.39 13.66 3.91
N GLN A 95 -8.64 12.54 4.59
CA GLN A 95 -7.72 11.97 5.57
C GLN A 95 -6.40 11.60 4.91
N ASN A 96 -5.25 11.93 5.51
CA ASN A 96 -3.99 11.38 5.01
C ASN A 96 -3.90 9.89 5.29
N GLU A 97 -3.29 9.22 4.32
CA GLU A 97 -3.23 7.77 4.27
C GLU A 97 -1.85 7.28 3.85
N ILE A 98 -1.37 6.22 4.51
CA ILE A 98 -0.13 5.54 4.13
C ILE A 98 -0.35 4.05 3.99
N ASN A 99 0.04 3.53 2.82
CA ASN A 99 0.01 2.10 2.51
C ASN A 99 1.44 1.55 2.47
N ILE A 100 1.70 0.48 3.22
CA ILE A 100 2.99 -0.19 3.30
C ILE A 100 2.81 -1.67 3.01
N PHE A 101 3.47 -2.20 1.98
CA PHE A 101 3.32 -3.60 1.59
C PHE A 101 4.56 -4.17 0.92
N ASN A 102 4.53 -5.47 0.63
CA ASN A 102 5.70 -6.26 0.24
C ASN A 102 6.82 -6.22 1.29
N CYS A 103 6.42 -6.26 2.55
CA CYS A 103 7.29 -6.33 3.70
C CYS A 103 6.57 -7.00 4.87
N ASN A 104 7.34 -7.44 5.86
CA ASN A 104 6.86 -7.83 7.16
C ASN A 104 7.45 -6.92 8.23
N GLY A 105 6.93 -7.00 9.44
CA GLY A 105 7.41 -6.17 10.51
C GLY A 105 6.46 -6.05 11.68
N THR A 106 6.71 -5.01 12.46
CA THR A 106 5.89 -4.66 13.62
C THR A 106 5.47 -3.20 13.53
N ILE A 107 4.29 -2.93 14.06
CA ILE A 107 3.78 -1.59 14.30
C ILE A 107 3.48 -1.47 15.79
N SER A 108 3.80 -0.31 16.35
CA SER A 108 3.57 -0.03 17.77
C SER A 108 3.21 1.42 17.96
N ARG A 109 2.60 1.73 19.11
CA ARG A 109 2.30 3.10 19.49
C ARG A 109 3.02 3.47 20.78
N ASN A 110 3.80 4.55 20.74
CA ASN A 110 4.38 5.18 21.93
C ASN A 110 3.82 6.60 22.06
N SER A 111 2.97 6.83 23.06
CA SER A 111 2.20 8.08 23.19
C SER A 111 1.45 8.40 21.90
N ASP A 112 1.65 9.56 21.28
CA ASP A 112 0.99 9.97 20.03
C ASP A 112 1.77 9.55 18.77
N THR A 113 2.88 8.81 18.94
CA THR A 113 3.73 8.39 17.83
C THR A 113 3.47 6.94 17.47
N ILE A 114 3.09 6.70 16.21
CA ILE A 114 3.11 5.37 15.61
C ILE A 114 4.53 5.08 15.11
N ILE A 115 5.06 3.92 15.47
CA ILE A 115 6.39 3.47 15.13
C ILE A 115 6.26 2.14 14.40
N ILE A 116 6.77 2.09 13.17
CA ILE A 116 6.75 0.87 12.34
C ILE A 116 8.19 0.46 12.09
N SER A 117 8.50 -0.81 12.32
CA SER A 117 9.75 -1.41 11.88
C SER A 117 9.42 -2.39 10.78
N ALA A 118 9.84 -2.10 9.54
CA ALA A 118 9.51 -2.87 8.36
C ALA A 118 10.76 -3.42 7.69
N LYS A 119 10.66 -4.66 7.21
CA LYS A 119 11.70 -5.36 6.47
C LYS A 119 11.12 -5.97 5.20
N THR A 120 11.82 -5.82 4.09
CA THR A 120 11.50 -6.48 2.84
C THR A 120 12.57 -7.50 2.46
N ILE A 121 12.17 -8.49 1.66
CA ILE A 121 13.09 -9.46 1.04
C ILE A 121 13.74 -8.91 -0.24
N TYR A 122 13.21 -7.82 -0.77
CA TYR A 122 13.70 -7.15 -1.96
C TYR A 122 14.89 -6.24 -1.66
N ASP A 123 15.56 -5.76 -2.71
CA ASP A 123 16.77 -4.95 -2.57
C ASP A 123 16.52 -3.61 -1.86
N LYS A 124 15.31 -3.04 -1.96
CA LYS A 124 14.98 -1.71 -1.43
C LYS A 124 13.51 -1.58 -1.07
N PHE A 125 13.24 -0.57 -0.25
CA PHE A 125 11.93 0.07 -0.23
C PHE A 125 11.89 1.24 -1.21
N PHE A 126 10.76 1.43 -1.88
CA PHE A 126 10.45 2.62 -2.67
C PHE A 126 9.27 3.36 -2.07
N LEU A 127 9.39 4.67 -1.96
CA LEU A 127 8.34 5.56 -1.48
C LEU A 127 7.91 6.50 -2.59
N PHE A 128 6.61 6.63 -2.82
CA PHE A 128 6.05 7.63 -3.73
C PHE A 128 4.78 8.25 -3.15
N SER A 129 4.51 9.49 -3.54
CA SER A 129 3.25 10.18 -3.23
C SER A 129 2.25 10.03 -4.36
N LEU A 130 0.96 10.00 -4.05
CA LEU A 130 -0.08 10.12 -5.07
C LEU A 130 -0.19 11.57 -5.61
N GLY A 131 0.23 12.56 -4.82
CA GLY A 131 0.23 13.96 -5.21
C GLY A 131 1.30 14.30 -6.27
N LYS A 132 1.00 15.31 -7.11
CA LYS A 132 1.85 15.70 -8.26
C LYS A 132 3.24 16.26 -7.94
N LYS A 133 3.56 16.54 -6.68
CA LYS A 133 4.70 17.40 -6.29
C LYS A 133 5.92 16.68 -5.72
N GLU A 134 5.84 15.41 -5.31
CA GLU A 134 6.99 14.74 -4.69
C GLU A 134 7.75 13.78 -5.61
N LYS A 135 9.04 13.62 -5.30
CA LYS A 135 9.95 12.69 -5.96
C LYS A 135 9.84 11.32 -5.30
N ASN A 136 9.97 10.27 -6.11
CA ASN A 136 10.12 8.92 -5.58
C ASN A 136 11.43 8.83 -4.80
N GLU A 137 11.37 8.23 -3.62
CA GLU A 137 12.53 7.95 -2.79
C GLU A 137 12.79 6.45 -2.71
N SER A 138 14.02 6.09 -2.40
CA SER A 138 14.37 4.71 -2.07
C SER A 138 15.18 4.64 -0.79
N PHE A 139 15.04 3.51 -0.11
CA PHE A 139 15.62 3.21 1.19
C PHE A 139 16.13 1.76 1.20
N GLU A 140 17.01 1.45 2.14
CA GLU A 140 17.48 0.08 2.36
C GLU A 140 16.34 -0.90 2.69
N PRO A 141 16.55 -2.24 2.58
CA PRO A 141 15.53 -3.26 2.86
C PRO A 141 14.96 -3.26 4.27
N ASN A 142 15.58 -2.54 5.21
CA ASN A 142 15.13 -2.43 6.59
C ASN A 142 14.94 -0.95 6.91
N VAL A 143 13.72 -0.59 7.30
CA VAL A 143 13.37 0.79 7.61
C VAL A 143 12.61 0.86 8.93
N ARG A 144 12.78 2.00 9.60
CA ARG A 144 11.94 2.43 10.69
C ARG A 144 11.16 3.65 10.24
N ILE A 145 9.87 3.66 10.53
CA ILE A 145 8.95 4.74 10.19
C ILE A 145 8.39 5.32 11.47
N GLN A 146 8.24 6.64 11.49
CA GLN A 146 7.56 7.35 12.58
C GLN A 146 6.48 8.26 12.01
N LEU A 147 5.29 8.16 12.58
CA LEU A 147 4.11 8.91 12.19
C LEU A 147 3.49 9.59 13.42
N ILE A 148 3.10 10.86 13.27
CA ILE A 148 2.28 11.58 14.25
C ILE A 148 1.06 12.14 13.53
N CYS A 149 -0.11 11.69 13.96
CA CYS A 149 -1.40 12.07 13.41
C CYS A 149 -2.01 13.24 14.22
N ARG A 150 -2.45 14.29 13.52
CA ARG A 150 -3.23 15.41 14.11
C ARG A 150 -4.32 15.84 13.14
N THR A 151 -5.28 16.63 13.60
CA THR A 151 -6.19 17.34 12.69
C THR A 151 -5.49 18.53 12.04
N LEU A 152 -6.10 19.15 11.01
CA LEU A 152 -5.62 20.41 10.45
C LEU A 152 -5.51 21.54 11.49
N ASN A 153 -6.29 21.48 12.57
CA ASN A 153 -6.26 22.42 13.69
C ASN A 153 -5.30 21.97 14.82
N ASN A 154 -4.45 20.98 14.56
CA ASN A 154 -3.45 20.45 15.48
C ASN A 154 -4.02 19.73 16.72
N GLU A 155 -5.25 19.22 16.64
CA GLU A 155 -5.84 18.39 17.68
C GLU A 155 -5.37 16.93 17.55
N TYR A 156 -5.41 16.15 18.63
CA TYR A 156 -5.07 14.73 18.58
C TYR A 156 -5.98 13.97 17.60
N CYS A 157 -5.38 13.14 16.77
CA CYS A 157 -6.05 12.34 15.76
C CYS A 157 -5.48 10.92 15.84
N PRO A 158 -6.25 9.89 16.21
CA PRO A 158 -5.74 8.52 16.19
C PRO A 158 -5.34 8.11 14.77
N GLY A 159 -4.22 7.39 14.66
CA GLY A 159 -3.91 6.65 13.44
C GLY A 159 -4.59 5.29 13.53
N LEU A 160 -5.61 5.09 12.69
CA LEU A 160 -6.24 3.80 12.53
C LEU A 160 -5.39 2.91 11.64
N VAL A 161 -5.27 1.64 11.99
CA VAL A 161 -4.36 0.70 11.36
C VAL A 161 -5.12 -0.54 10.92
N ASP A 162 -4.80 -1.03 9.73
CA ASP A 162 -5.08 -2.39 9.26
C ASP A 162 -3.71 -3.08 9.02
N THR A 163 -3.53 -4.26 9.60
CA THR A 163 -2.29 -5.05 9.55
C THR A 163 -2.41 -6.36 8.76
N ASP A 164 -3.53 -6.61 8.05
CA ASP A 164 -3.74 -7.87 7.33
C ASP A 164 -2.93 -7.93 6.02
N GLY A 165 -1.80 -8.63 6.06
CA GLY A 165 -0.88 -8.82 4.91
C GLY A 165 -0.14 -7.55 4.42
N ARG A 166 -0.52 -6.37 4.94
CA ARG A 166 0.07 -5.04 4.69
C ARG A 166 -0.09 -4.19 5.95
N VAL A 167 0.47 -2.98 5.94
CA VAL A 167 0.09 -1.94 6.90
C VAL A 167 -0.59 -0.82 6.15
N TYR A 168 -1.84 -0.55 6.49
CA TYR A 168 -2.59 0.60 6.00
C TYR A 168 -2.96 1.48 7.17
N ILE A 169 -2.55 2.75 7.12
CA ILE A 169 -2.81 3.71 8.20
C ILE A 169 -3.58 4.90 7.66
N VAL A 170 -4.63 5.28 8.38
CA VAL A 170 -5.44 6.48 8.12
C VAL A 170 -5.39 7.36 9.36
N ALA A 171 -5.10 8.66 9.18
CA ALA A 171 -5.28 9.63 10.25
C ALA A 171 -6.78 9.98 10.34
N LEU A 172 -7.52 9.46 11.32
CA LEU A 172 -8.95 9.74 11.48
C LEU A 172 -9.23 10.46 12.81
N PRO A 173 -9.88 11.64 12.83
CA PRO A 173 -10.23 12.31 14.09
C PRO A 173 -11.20 11.46 14.94
N LYS A 174 -11.08 11.55 16.26
CA LYS A 174 -11.79 10.67 17.22
C LYS A 174 -13.33 10.69 17.11
N ASP A 175 -13.89 11.81 16.65
CA ASP A 175 -15.35 12.02 16.56
C ASP A 175 -15.88 11.89 15.11
N VAL A 176 -15.12 11.22 14.24
CA VAL A 176 -15.48 10.95 12.84
C VAL A 176 -15.65 9.43 12.69
N ASP A 177 -16.75 9.00 12.07
CA ASP A 177 -17.00 7.58 11.86
C ASP A 177 -16.06 7.02 10.78
N THR A 178 -15.65 5.75 10.91
CA THR A 178 -14.75 5.11 9.93
C THR A 178 -15.35 5.03 8.52
N GLU A 179 -16.68 5.01 8.41
CA GLU A 179 -17.39 5.08 7.12
C GLU A 179 -17.16 6.43 6.43
N ASP A 180 -16.99 7.50 7.22
CA ASP A 180 -16.79 8.84 6.70
C ASP A 180 -15.43 9.00 6.03
N ILE A 181 -14.42 8.14 6.33
CA ILE A 181 -13.10 8.12 5.66
C ILE A 181 -13.27 8.19 4.13
N TYR A 182 -14.30 7.53 3.62
CA TYR A 182 -14.52 7.39 2.19
C TYR A 182 -15.36 8.52 1.58
N GLU A 183 -15.76 9.53 2.35
CA GLU A 183 -16.45 10.70 1.83
C GLU A 183 -15.53 11.51 0.91
N PRO A 184 -15.99 11.95 -0.28
CA PRO A 184 -15.21 12.74 -1.23
C PRO A 184 -14.64 14.05 -0.67
N LEU A 185 -15.28 14.63 0.35
CA LEU A 185 -14.94 15.95 0.87
C LEU A 185 -15.23 16.02 2.37
N HIS A 186 -14.23 16.42 3.14
CA HIS A 186 -14.37 16.62 4.57
C HIS A 186 -14.29 18.09 4.97
N LEU A 187 -14.98 18.44 6.06
CA LEU A 187 -14.77 19.71 6.76
C LEU A 187 -13.39 19.72 7.41
N ASP A 188 -12.74 20.88 7.51
CA ASP A 188 -11.36 21.01 8.01
C ASP A 188 -11.11 20.37 9.37
N LYS A 189 -12.07 20.51 10.31
CA LYS A 189 -12.01 19.91 11.64
C LYS A 189 -12.04 18.38 11.62
N ASN A 190 -12.59 17.81 10.55
CA ASN A 190 -12.73 16.37 10.36
C ASN A 190 -11.57 15.80 9.52
N VAL A 191 -10.55 16.59 9.16
CA VAL A 191 -9.41 16.14 8.35
C VAL A 191 -8.21 15.86 9.26
N GLY A 192 -7.86 14.58 9.37
CA GLY A 192 -6.65 14.06 9.96
C GLY A 192 -5.50 14.04 8.95
N ILE A 193 -4.32 14.41 9.43
CA ILE A 193 -3.09 14.56 8.65
C ILE A 193 -1.90 13.94 9.38
N PHE A 194 -0.89 13.55 8.61
CA PHE A 194 0.42 13.21 9.16
C PHE A 194 1.25 14.47 9.37
N THR A 195 1.17 15.06 10.57
CA THR A 195 1.99 16.23 10.93
C THR A 195 3.49 15.93 10.98
N TYR A 196 3.84 14.66 11.20
CA TYR A 196 5.19 14.16 11.08
C TYR A 196 5.15 12.80 10.39
N PHE A 197 5.93 12.66 9.32
CA PHE A 197 6.20 11.40 8.66
C PHE A 197 7.69 11.31 8.35
N ALA A 198 8.39 10.40 9.01
CA ALA A 198 9.82 10.19 8.81
C ALA A 198 10.14 8.73 8.54
N VAL A 199 11.08 8.51 7.62
CA VAL A 199 11.64 7.20 7.30
C VAL A 199 13.13 7.22 7.58
N TYR A 200 13.58 6.23 8.35
CA TYR A 200 14.96 5.96 8.71
C TYR A 200 15.37 4.64 8.08
N ASP A 201 16.50 4.59 7.39
CA ASP A 201 17.08 3.33 6.92
C ASP A 201 18.30 2.90 7.73
N THR A 202 18.73 1.66 7.54
CA THR A 202 19.89 1.09 8.26
C THR A 202 21.23 1.74 7.93
N ASN A 203 21.32 2.49 6.84
CA ASN A 203 22.52 3.25 6.46
C ASN A 203 22.54 4.65 7.09
N GLY A 204 21.56 4.98 7.93
CA GLY A 204 21.46 6.27 8.61
C GLY A 204 20.82 7.36 7.74
N LYS A 205 20.24 7.04 6.58
CA LYS A 205 19.44 8.00 5.83
C LYS A 205 18.17 8.28 6.63
N LEU A 206 17.96 9.55 6.94
CA LEU A 206 16.72 10.08 7.50
C LEU A 206 16.08 11.01 6.48
N LYS A 207 14.81 10.78 6.16
CA LYS A 207 14.01 11.71 5.38
C LYS A 207 12.65 11.95 6.02
N VAL A 208 12.30 13.23 6.14
CA VAL A 208 10.99 13.70 6.60
C VAL A 208 10.18 14.14 5.38
N PHE A 209 8.92 13.74 5.34
CA PHE A 209 8.00 13.99 4.24
C PHE A 209 6.90 14.96 4.69
N PRO A 210 6.40 15.82 3.79
CA PRO A 210 5.28 16.69 4.10
C PRO A 210 3.97 15.90 4.25
N GLN A 211 2.91 16.57 4.68
CA GLN A 211 1.56 16.01 4.73
C GLN A 211 1.14 15.52 3.33
N GLY A 212 0.54 14.34 3.28
CA GLY A 212 0.11 13.76 2.01
C GLY A 212 -0.15 12.27 2.10
N ASP A 213 -0.47 11.74 0.93
CA ASP A 213 -0.74 10.33 0.69
C ASP A 213 0.49 9.62 0.16
N TYR A 214 0.87 8.54 0.84
CA TYR A 214 2.10 7.85 0.55
C TYR A 214 1.92 6.35 0.39
N VAL A 215 2.76 5.80 -0.46
CA VAL A 215 2.92 4.36 -0.62
C VAL A 215 4.37 4.03 -0.40
N LEU A 216 4.65 3.09 0.50
CA LEU A 216 5.96 2.51 0.72
C LEU A 216 5.92 1.02 0.37
N ILE A 217 6.77 0.59 -0.55
CA ILE A 217 6.68 -0.76 -1.09
C ILE A 217 8.07 -1.39 -1.27
N GLY A 218 8.20 -2.65 -0.86
CA GLY A 218 9.38 -3.46 -1.14
C GLY A 218 9.46 -3.84 -2.63
N GLY A 219 10.64 -3.67 -3.24
CA GLY A 219 10.91 -4.09 -4.62
C GLY A 219 12.38 -3.97 -5.00
N ASN A 220 12.74 -4.51 -6.16
CA ASN A 220 14.11 -4.44 -6.72
C ASN A 220 14.29 -3.23 -7.65
N SER A 221 13.19 -2.73 -8.22
CA SER A 221 13.18 -1.48 -8.99
C SER A 221 11.77 -0.90 -9.04
N LEU A 222 11.66 0.40 -9.29
CA LEU A 222 10.38 1.09 -9.44
C LEU A 222 10.36 1.88 -10.75
N LYS A 223 9.35 1.63 -11.57
CA LYS A 223 8.99 2.47 -12.73
C LYS A 223 7.60 3.07 -12.51
N ILE A 224 7.53 4.39 -12.42
CA ILE A 224 6.26 5.12 -12.42
C ILE A 224 5.99 5.67 -13.82
N THR A 225 4.81 5.37 -14.36
CA THR A 225 4.32 5.93 -15.62
C THR A 225 3.09 6.78 -15.30
N LYS A 226 3.18 8.09 -15.59
CA LYS A 226 2.08 9.03 -15.44
C LYS A 226 1.19 9.02 -16.67
#